data_AF-A0A662K865-F1
#
_entry.id   AF-A0A662K865-F1
#
_cell.length_a   1.000
_cell.length_b   1.000
_cell.length_c   1.000
_cell.angle_alpha   90.00
_cell.angle_beta   90.00
_cell.angle_gamma   90.00
#
_symmetry.space_group_name_H-M   'P 1'
#
loop_
_entity.id
_entity.type
_entity.pdbx_description
1 polymer ?
#
loop_
_entity_poly.entity_id
_entity_poly.type
_entity_poly.pdbx_seq_one_letter_code
_entity_poly.pdbx_strand_id
1 'polypeptide(L)'
;MSKDLQRKRLLSQLIFLLISNLGVRFKTGLCYPFLYCHACPYSIAGCPIGIIEHAIYKKHFNLFLLLYPILMIASLSMIIGRAICGWMCPVGLLQRLTSTERLTKLSRKIPHSIERFLRYAKYINLILFVFLTPHFLGFMFTDICPIGFLVGTIPLSFLCPGRFSPNEFFPFALMVFIAFIILIFLFNRGWCKFFCPV
;
A
#
# COMPACT_ATOMS: atom_id res chain seq x y z
N MET A 1 -12.66 22.89 -3.21
CA MET A 1 -11.45 22.50 -3.97
C MET A 1 -11.78 22.62 -5.45
N SER A 2 -11.03 23.40 -6.24
CA SER A 2 -11.38 23.63 -7.65
C SER A 2 -11.35 22.32 -8.44
N LYS A 3 -12.25 22.18 -9.43
CA LYS A 3 -12.35 21.00 -10.29
C LYS A 3 -11.03 20.75 -11.05
N ASP A 4 -10.28 21.80 -11.35
CA ASP A 4 -9.01 21.72 -12.07
C ASP A 4 -7.90 21.06 -11.26
N LEU A 5 -7.80 21.39 -9.97
CA LEU A 5 -6.81 20.77 -9.09
C LEU A 5 -7.09 19.27 -8.92
N GLN A 6 -8.36 18.88 -8.91
CA GLN A 6 -8.76 17.48 -8.84
C GLN A 6 -8.38 16.70 -10.10
N ARG A 7 -8.53 17.30 -11.29
CA ARG A 7 -8.10 16.71 -12.58
C ARG A 7 -6.59 16.54 -12.64
N LYS A 8 -5.80 17.54 -12.24
CA LYS A 8 -4.32 17.46 -12.19
C LYS A 8 -3.84 16.33 -11.26
N ARG A 9 -4.50 16.15 -10.11
CA ARG A 9 -4.22 15.03 -9.18
C ARG A 9 -4.56 13.68 -9.79
N LEU A 10 -5.69 13.57 -10.48
CA LEU A 10 -6.08 12.31 -11.12
C LEU A 10 -5.11 11.95 -12.26
N LEU A 11 -4.75 12.93 -13.08
CA LEU A 11 -3.79 12.75 -14.17
C LEU A 11 -2.43 12.28 -13.65
N SER A 12 -1.90 12.94 -12.62
CA SER A 12 -0.63 12.53 -12.01
C SER A 12 -0.70 11.10 -11.46
N GLN A 13 -1.74 10.75 -10.72
CA GLN A 13 -1.91 9.38 -10.19
C GLN A 13 -1.99 8.32 -11.30
N LEU A 14 -2.66 8.61 -12.43
CA LEU A 14 -2.71 7.71 -13.59
C LEU A 14 -1.34 7.57 -14.26
N ILE A 15 -0.61 8.68 -14.42
CA ILE A 15 0.75 8.66 -14.97
C ILE A 15 1.65 7.80 -14.08
N PHE A 16 1.62 7.98 -12.76
CA PHE A 16 2.42 7.17 -11.83
C PHE A 16 1.99 5.71 -11.81
N LEU A 17 0.71 5.39 -12.02
CA LEU A 17 0.26 4.01 -12.18
C LEU A 17 0.90 3.37 -13.43
N LEU A 18 0.86 4.05 -14.57
CA LEU A 18 1.45 3.56 -15.82
C LEU A 18 2.96 3.39 -15.69
N ILE A 19 3.65 4.40 -15.15
CA ILE A 19 5.09 4.33 -14.86
C ILE A 19 5.38 3.15 -13.95
N SER A 20 4.61 2.96 -12.87
CA SER A 20 4.89 1.88 -11.92
C SER A 20 4.73 0.48 -12.52
N ASN A 21 4.03 0.32 -13.65
CA ASN A 21 3.84 -0.96 -14.35
C ASN A 21 4.72 -1.13 -15.62
N LEU A 22 5.68 -0.23 -15.87
CA LEU A 22 6.59 -0.30 -17.02
C LEU A 22 7.86 -1.15 -16.75
N GLY A 23 7.86 -1.95 -15.67
CA GLY A 23 9.01 -2.70 -15.14
C GLY A 23 9.49 -3.90 -15.93
N VAL A 24 8.82 -4.25 -17.04
CA VAL A 24 9.34 -5.27 -17.98
C VAL A 24 10.63 -4.81 -18.63
N ARG A 25 10.78 -3.49 -18.84
CA ARG A 25 11.89 -2.89 -19.58
C ARG A 25 12.86 -2.11 -18.70
N PHE A 26 12.40 -1.61 -17.55
CA PHE A 26 13.20 -0.79 -16.64
C PHE A 26 12.96 -1.20 -15.18
N LYS A 27 13.89 -1.93 -14.59
CA LYS A 27 13.93 -2.18 -13.14
C LYS A 27 14.99 -1.30 -12.53
N THR A 28 14.58 -0.33 -11.72
CA THR A 28 15.50 0.65 -11.14
C THR A 28 16.17 0.15 -9.86
N GLY A 29 15.61 -0.87 -9.21
CA GLY A 29 16.07 -1.34 -7.89
C GLY A 29 15.83 -0.33 -6.76
N LEU A 30 15.14 0.78 -7.05
CA LEU A 30 14.81 1.82 -6.07
C LEU A 30 13.51 1.49 -5.32
N CYS A 31 13.24 2.22 -4.24
CA CYS A 31 11.99 2.12 -3.49
C CYS A 31 10.94 3.12 -3.99
N TYR A 32 9.65 2.77 -3.94
CA TYR A 32 8.58 3.73 -4.14
C TYR A 32 8.43 4.68 -2.95
N PRO A 33 8.16 5.98 -3.17
CA PRO A 33 7.86 6.93 -2.10
C PRO A 33 6.39 6.87 -1.65
N PHE A 34 5.66 5.85 -2.09
CA PHE A 34 4.27 5.57 -1.78
C PHE A 34 4.06 4.06 -1.70
N LEU A 35 2.92 3.64 -1.16
CA LEU A 35 2.58 2.23 -1.03
C LEU A 35 2.20 1.64 -2.40
N TYR A 36 3.11 0.88 -3.01
CA TYR A 36 2.86 0.09 -4.21
C TYR A 36 3.62 -1.23 -4.14
N CYS A 37 2.94 -2.32 -4.48
CA CYS A 37 3.48 -3.67 -4.29
C CYS A 37 4.35 -4.08 -5.47
N HIS A 38 5.47 -4.74 -5.17
CA HIS A 38 6.39 -5.31 -6.16
C HIS A 38 6.02 -6.75 -6.55
N ALA A 39 4.92 -7.29 -6.02
CA ALA A 39 4.42 -8.64 -6.36
C ALA A 39 4.03 -8.77 -7.84
N CYS A 40 3.75 -7.65 -8.51
CA CYS A 40 3.56 -7.63 -9.95
C CYS A 40 4.92 -7.67 -10.66
N PRO A 41 5.16 -8.59 -11.62
CA PRO A 41 6.45 -8.67 -12.34
C PRO A 41 6.72 -7.42 -13.20
N TYR A 42 5.66 -6.66 -13.48
CA TYR A 42 5.68 -5.38 -14.20
C TYR A 42 6.09 -4.20 -13.32
N SER A 43 6.38 -4.41 -12.03
CA SER A 43 6.77 -3.32 -11.13
C SER A 43 8.19 -2.80 -11.40
N ILE A 44 8.35 -1.48 -11.46
CA ILE A 44 9.68 -0.82 -11.65
C ILE A 44 10.53 -0.84 -10.37
N ALA A 45 9.90 -0.66 -9.21
CA ALA A 45 10.55 -0.38 -7.94
C ALA A 45 9.99 -1.24 -6.77
N GLY A 46 10.70 -1.27 -5.65
CA GLY A 46 10.32 -2.02 -4.46
C GLY A 46 9.29 -1.30 -3.58
N CYS A 47 8.52 -2.10 -2.84
CA CYS A 47 7.63 -1.58 -1.79
C CYS A 47 8.46 -1.18 -0.56
N PRO A 48 8.29 0.03 0.01
CA PRO A 48 9.05 0.45 1.19
C PRO A 48 8.86 -0.48 2.39
N ILE A 49 7.62 -0.97 2.59
CA ILE A 49 7.30 -1.88 3.68
C ILE A 49 8.04 -3.21 3.48
N GLY A 50 7.94 -3.80 2.30
CA GLY A 50 8.60 -5.08 2.00
C GLY A 50 10.13 -5.01 2.15
N ILE A 51 10.75 -3.88 1.79
CA ILE A 51 12.19 -3.68 1.99
C ILE A 51 12.56 -3.69 3.48
N ILE A 52 11.75 -3.03 4.33
CA ILE A 52 11.96 -3.03 5.78
C ILE A 52 11.78 -4.45 6.34
N GLU A 53 10.78 -5.19 5.87
CA GLU A 53 10.55 -6.58 6.31
C GLU A 53 11.71 -7.50 5.94
N HIS A 54 12.21 -7.38 4.71
CA HIS A 54 13.41 -8.11 4.27
C HIS A 54 14.65 -7.76 5.10
N ALA A 55 14.73 -6.55 5.65
CA ALA A 55 15.82 -6.13 6.52
C ALA A 55 15.81 -6.79 7.91
N ILE A 56 14.68 -7.38 8.33
CA ILE A 56 14.47 -7.98 9.67
C ILE A 56 14.20 -9.50 9.57
N TYR A 57 13.94 -9.99 8.36
CA TYR A 57 13.53 -11.37 8.10
C TYR A 57 14.52 -12.41 8.63
N LYS A 58 14.01 -13.41 9.37
CA LYS A 58 14.79 -14.56 9.90
C LYS A 58 16.09 -14.18 10.62
N LYS A 59 16.09 -13.09 11.40
CA LYS A 59 17.24 -12.59 12.18
C LYS A 59 18.43 -12.08 11.34
N HIS A 60 18.29 -11.96 10.03
CA HIS A 60 19.28 -11.26 9.20
C HIS A 60 19.02 -9.77 9.24
N PHE A 61 19.59 -9.09 10.25
CA PHE A 61 19.42 -7.66 10.43
C PHE A 61 20.36 -6.87 9.51
N ASN A 62 19.79 -6.23 8.48
CA ASN A 62 20.52 -5.35 7.57
C ASN A 62 20.11 -3.89 7.80
N LEU A 63 20.91 -3.17 8.58
CA LEU A 63 20.63 -1.77 8.93
C LEU A 63 20.49 -0.86 7.69
N PHE A 64 21.27 -1.12 6.64
CA PHE A 64 21.19 -0.36 5.39
C PHE A 64 19.83 -0.49 4.69
N LEU A 65 19.31 -1.72 4.59
CA LEU A 65 18.00 -2.00 3.99
C LEU A 65 16.85 -1.41 4.83
N LEU A 66 17.01 -1.33 6.15
CA LEU A 66 16.04 -0.71 7.04
C LEU A 66 16.03 0.82 6.91
N LEU A 67 17.19 1.46 6.91
CA LEU A 67 17.33 2.92 6.84
C LEU A 67 16.99 3.47 5.45
N TYR A 68 17.33 2.76 4.38
CA TYR A 68 17.12 3.21 3.00
C TYR A 68 15.70 3.72 2.69
N PRO A 69 14.61 2.93 2.89
CA PRO A 69 13.26 3.39 2.59
C PRO A 69 12.79 4.50 3.53
N ILE A 70 13.23 4.49 4.80
CA ILE A 70 12.90 5.52 5.79
C ILE A 70 13.51 6.86 5.39
N LEU A 71 14.81 6.89 5.07
CA LEU A 71 15.52 8.09 4.64
C LEU A 71 14.97 8.63 3.31
N MET A 72 14.63 7.74 2.38
CA MET A 72 14.04 8.14 1.10
C MET A 72 12.66 8.77 1.28
N ILE A 73 11.77 8.17 2.08
CA ILE A 73 10.45 8.74 2.35
C ILE A 73 10.58 10.03 3.16
N ALA A 74 11.48 10.06 4.16
CA ALA A 74 11.68 11.23 5.01
C ALA A 74 12.22 12.43 4.21
N SER A 75 13.26 12.22 3.40
CA SER A 75 13.83 13.29 2.55
C SER A 75 12.82 13.86 1.58
N LEU A 76 12.07 13.01 0.88
CA LEU A 76 11.01 13.46 -0.02
C LEU A 76 9.89 14.18 0.75
N SER A 77 9.50 13.64 1.92
CA SER A 77 8.46 14.25 2.77
C SER A 77 8.89 15.59 3.36
N MET A 78 10.18 15.84 3.57
CA MET A 78 10.66 17.16 4.00
C MET A 78 10.51 18.20 2.90
N ILE A 79 10.70 17.83 1.63
CA ILE A 79 10.63 18.76 0.49
C ILE A 79 9.18 19.02 0.09
N ILE A 80 8.38 17.96 -0.06
CA ILE A 80 7.04 18.01 -0.69
C ILE A 80 5.91 17.84 0.36
N GLY A 81 6.24 17.40 1.57
CA GLY A 81 5.27 17.06 2.61
C GLY A 81 4.53 15.75 2.33
N ARG A 82 3.45 15.52 3.08
CA ARG A 82 2.52 14.39 2.88
C ARG A 82 1.72 14.46 1.57
N ALA A 83 1.99 15.44 0.72
CA ALA A 83 1.36 15.55 -0.59
C ALA A 83 1.82 14.42 -1.53
N ILE A 84 3.03 13.89 -1.37
CA ILE A 84 3.60 12.83 -2.23
C ILE A 84 2.63 11.66 -2.41
N CYS A 85 2.24 11.02 -1.32
CA CYS A 85 1.31 9.88 -1.36
C CYS A 85 -0.10 10.30 -1.85
N GLY A 86 -0.50 11.56 -1.66
CA GLY A 86 -1.75 12.08 -2.21
C GLY A 86 -1.79 12.33 -3.73
N TRP A 87 -0.63 12.51 -4.36
CA TRP A 87 -0.47 12.84 -5.79
C TRP A 87 0.14 11.70 -6.61
N MET A 88 1.01 10.88 -6.01
CA MET A 88 1.75 9.83 -6.71
C MET A 88 1.14 8.44 -6.48
N CYS A 89 0.47 8.20 -5.34
CA CYS A 89 0.01 6.85 -5.01
C CYS A 89 -1.20 6.42 -5.86
N PRO A 90 -1.10 5.32 -6.62
CA PRO A 90 -2.21 4.79 -7.40
C PRO A 90 -3.30 4.16 -6.53
N VAL A 91 -2.95 3.66 -5.34
CA VAL A 91 -3.92 3.13 -4.37
C VAL A 91 -4.86 4.25 -3.87
N GLY A 92 -4.34 5.47 -3.74
CA GLY A 92 -5.16 6.63 -3.41
C GLY A 92 -6.16 7.00 -4.52
N LEU A 93 -5.82 6.72 -5.79
CA LEU A 93 -6.74 6.85 -6.92
C LEU A 93 -7.83 5.78 -6.87
N LEU A 94 -7.46 4.52 -6.61
CA LEU A 94 -8.42 3.42 -6.46
C LEU A 94 -9.45 3.72 -5.37
N GLN A 95 -9.00 4.13 -4.18
CA GLN A 95 -9.90 4.50 -3.07
C GLN A 95 -10.87 5.62 -3.44
N ARG A 96 -10.45 6.55 -4.29
CA ARG A 96 -11.27 7.70 -4.69
C ARG A 96 -12.29 7.35 -5.77
N LEU A 97 -11.96 6.40 -6.65
CA LEU A 97 -12.89 5.85 -7.64
C LEU A 97 -13.94 4.95 -6.97
N THR A 98 -13.54 4.16 -5.98
CA THR A 98 -14.44 3.24 -5.27
C THR A 98 -15.29 3.93 -4.21
N SER A 99 -14.81 5.04 -3.62
CA SER A 99 -15.56 5.75 -2.59
C SER A 99 -16.84 6.38 -3.15
N THR A 100 -17.99 5.85 -2.77
CA THR A 100 -19.31 6.40 -3.14
C THR A 100 -19.75 7.45 -2.13
N GLU A 101 -20.25 8.60 -2.61
CA GLU A 101 -20.69 9.71 -1.73
C GLU A 101 -21.83 9.33 -0.77
N ARG A 102 -22.67 8.35 -1.13
CA ARG A 102 -23.79 7.89 -0.30
C ARG A 102 -23.32 7.15 0.96
N LEU A 103 -22.34 6.25 0.85
CA LEU A 103 -21.85 5.43 1.96
C LEU A 103 -20.92 6.21 2.89
N THR A 104 -20.15 7.15 2.34
CA THR A 104 -19.26 8.02 3.12
C THR A 104 -20.02 8.99 4.06
N LYS A 105 -21.31 9.27 3.82
CA LYS A 105 -22.17 10.00 4.76
C LYS A 105 -22.48 9.19 6.02
N LEU A 106 -22.57 7.86 5.93
CA LEU A 106 -22.79 6.98 7.08
C LEU A 106 -21.59 6.99 8.02
N SER A 107 -20.38 7.02 7.46
CA SER A 107 -19.13 7.13 8.22
C SER A 107 -19.01 8.44 9.03
N ARG A 108 -19.61 9.55 8.58
CA ARG A 108 -19.62 10.81 9.35
C ARG A 108 -20.42 10.73 10.66
N LYS A 109 -21.20 9.68 10.87
CA LYS A 109 -21.90 9.43 12.14
C LYS A 109 -21.03 8.74 13.19
N ILE A 110 -19.81 8.33 12.85
CA ILE A 110 -18.90 7.70 13.82
C ILE A 110 -18.42 8.78 14.82
N PRO A 111 -18.46 8.49 16.13
CA PRO A 111 -18.04 9.47 17.13
C PRO A 111 -16.56 9.81 16.95
N HIS A 112 -16.22 11.09 17.13
CA HIS A 112 -14.88 11.63 16.93
C HIS A 112 -13.79 10.89 17.74
N SER A 113 -14.14 10.36 18.90
CA SER A 113 -13.24 9.60 19.78
C SER A 113 -12.77 8.30 19.14
N ILE A 114 -13.68 7.54 18.51
CA ILE A 114 -13.37 6.29 17.82
C ILE A 114 -12.50 6.57 16.60
N GLU A 115 -12.85 7.59 15.81
CA GLU A 115 -12.06 7.96 14.63
C GLU A 115 -10.61 8.36 14.99
N ARG A 116 -10.42 9.02 16.14
CA ARG A 116 -9.08 9.37 16.63
C ARG A 116 -8.28 8.11 16.98
N PHE A 117 -8.89 7.14 17.65
CA PHE A 117 -8.24 5.87 17.99
C PHE A 117 -7.86 5.07 16.74
N LEU A 118 -8.78 4.93 15.76
CA LEU A 118 -8.48 4.21 14.52
C LEU A 118 -7.33 4.84 13.71
N ARG A 119 -7.09 6.16 13.84
CA ARG A 119 -5.93 6.79 13.19
C ARG A 119 -4.59 6.34 13.78
N TYR A 120 -4.56 5.83 15.01
CA TYR A 120 -3.36 5.24 15.60
C TYR A 120 -3.15 3.78 15.18
N ALA A 121 -4.19 3.10 14.67
CA ALA A 121 -4.10 1.72 14.22
C ALA A 121 -3.01 1.49 13.17
N LYS A 122 -2.71 2.48 12.32
CA LYS A 122 -1.61 2.38 11.33
C LYS A 122 -0.22 2.20 11.96
N TYR A 123 0.02 2.79 13.14
CA TYR A 123 1.30 2.65 13.84
C TYR A 123 1.38 1.28 14.52
N ILE A 124 0.27 0.80 15.06
CA ILE A 124 0.15 -0.54 15.62
C ILE A 124 0.38 -1.58 14.52
N ASN A 125 -0.25 -1.40 13.35
CA ASN A 125 -0.07 -2.27 12.19
C ASN A 125 1.37 -2.25 11.69
N LEU A 126 2.04 -1.09 11.67
CA LEU A 126 3.46 -1.03 11.31
C LEU A 126 4.32 -1.83 12.28
N ILE A 127 4.13 -1.66 13.60
CA ILE A 127 4.92 -2.42 14.59
C ILE A 127 4.61 -3.91 14.49
N LEU A 128 3.32 -4.29 14.43
CA LEU A 128 2.89 -5.67 14.44
C LEU A 128 3.31 -6.41 13.16
N PHE A 129 2.97 -5.87 11.99
CA PHE A 129 3.20 -6.56 10.72
C PHE A 129 4.60 -6.35 10.15
N VAL A 130 5.31 -5.25 10.47
CA VAL A 130 6.64 -4.99 9.88
C VAL A 130 7.77 -5.43 10.80
N PHE A 131 7.60 -5.37 12.12
CA PHE A 131 8.65 -5.76 13.07
C PHE A 131 8.38 -7.11 13.72
N LEU A 132 7.16 -7.35 14.20
CA LEU A 132 6.86 -8.55 15.00
C LEU A 132 6.74 -9.80 14.12
N THR A 133 5.96 -9.75 13.05
CA THR A 133 5.71 -10.94 12.21
C THR A 133 6.95 -11.45 11.45
N PRO A 134 7.83 -10.60 10.87
CA PRO A 134 9.01 -11.12 10.17
C PRO A 134 10.06 -11.67 11.14
N HIS A 135 10.11 -11.14 12.37
CA HIS A 135 11.06 -11.55 13.39
C HIS A 135 10.69 -12.89 14.05
N PHE A 136 9.42 -13.06 14.43
CA PHE A 136 8.96 -14.22 15.20
C PHE A 136 8.38 -15.34 14.34
N LEU A 137 7.60 -15.00 13.31
CA LEU A 137 6.84 -15.98 12.52
C LEU A 137 7.48 -16.26 11.15
N GLY A 138 8.48 -15.47 10.74
CA GLY A 138 9.00 -15.52 9.37
C GLY A 138 7.94 -15.17 8.33
N PHE A 139 6.95 -14.38 8.75
CA PHE A 139 5.77 -14.02 7.98
C PHE A 139 5.91 -12.57 7.48
N MET A 140 5.76 -12.36 6.16
CA MET A 140 5.90 -11.03 5.56
C MET A 140 4.52 -10.44 5.25
N PHE A 141 4.28 -9.19 5.64
CA PHE A 141 3.09 -8.43 5.25
C PHE A 141 2.89 -8.40 3.74
N THR A 142 3.97 -8.48 2.95
CA THR A 142 3.87 -8.63 1.49
C THR A 142 3.02 -9.82 1.05
N ASP A 143 2.90 -10.88 1.85
CA ASP A 143 2.08 -12.06 1.55
C ASP A 143 0.58 -11.84 1.81
N ILE A 144 0.19 -10.96 2.76
CA ILE A 144 -1.23 -10.61 3.04
C ILE A 144 -1.61 -9.26 2.41
N CYS A 145 -0.66 -8.56 1.78
CA CYS A 145 -0.89 -7.20 1.32
C CYS A 145 -2.05 -7.15 0.31
N PRO A 146 -3.15 -6.43 0.59
CA PRO A 146 -4.31 -6.40 -0.31
C PRO A 146 -3.97 -5.74 -1.65
N ILE A 147 -2.94 -4.90 -1.69
CA ILE A 147 -2.43 -4.27 -2.92
C ILE A 147 -1.61 -5.29 -3.73
N GLY A 148 -0.85 -6.17 -3.07
CA GLY A 148 -0.17 -7.28 -3.73
C GLY A 148 -1.17 -8.26 -4.34
N PHE A 149 -2.25 -8.54 -3.61
CA PHE A 149 -3.36 -9.34 -4.12
C PHE A 149 -4.01 -8.71 -5.37
N LEU A 150 -4.29 -7.41 -5.31
CA LEU A 150 -4.93 -6.69 -6.40
C LEU A 150 -4.06 -6.57 -7.66
N VAL A 151 -2.77 -6.27 -7.52
CA VAL A 151 -1.87 -5.92 -8.63
C VAL A 151 -1.04 -7.11 -9.11
N GLY A 152 -0.74 -8.06 -8.22
CA GLY A 152 0.01 -9.28 -8.54
C GLY A 152 -0.93 -10.46 -8.76
N THR A 153 -1.61 -10.90 -7.70
CA THR A 153 -2.38 -12.16 -7.69
C THR A 153 -3.51 -12.20 -8.71
N ILE A 154 -4.36 -11.17 -8.75
CA ILE A 154 -5.51 -11.14 -9.69
C ILE A 154 -5.04 -11.13 -11.16
N PRO A 155 -4.13 -10.23 -11.60
CA PRO A 155 -3.67 -10.21 -12.98
C PRO A 155 -2.91 -11.48 -13.37
N LEU A 156 -2.03 -12.01 -12.51
CA LEU A 156 -1.28 -13.23 -12.82
C LEU A 156 -2.20 -14.43 -12.98
N SER A 157 -3.25 -14.53 -12.15
CA SER A 157 -4.23 -15.62 -12.24
C SER A 157 -4.98 -15.61 -13.58
N PHE A 158 -5.24 -14.43 -14.14
CA PHE A 158 -5.93 -14.27 -15.41
C PHE A 158 -5.00 -14.41 -16.64
N LEU A 159 -3.80 -13.82 -16.57
CA LEU A 159 -2.83 -13.80 -17.67
C LEU A 159 -2.07 -15.13 -17.83
N CYS A 160 -1.88 -15.88 -16.76
CA CYS A 160 -1.11 -17.12 -16.74
C CYS A 160 -1.82 -18.20 -15.90
N PRO A 161 -2.95 -18.76 -16.36
CA PRO A 161 -3.62 -19.86 -15.68
C PRO A 161 -2.69 -21.09 -15.66
N GLY A 162 -2.07 -21.36 -14.50
CA GLY A 162 -1.19 -22.53 -14.30
C GLY A 162 0.20 -22.23 -13.72
N ARG A 163 0.66 -20.96 -13.70
CA ARG A 163 1.91 -20.58 -12.98
C ARG A 163 1.68 -19.99 -11.59
N PHE A 164 0.44 -19.77 -11.22
CA PHE A 164 0.08 -19.25 -9.90
C PHE A 164 -0.05 -20.40 -8.91
N SER A 165 0.96 -20.56 -8.04
CA SER A 165 0.85 -21.43 -6.87
C SER A 165 0.40 -20.55 -5.69
N PRO A 166 -0.86 -20.69 -5.21
CA PRO A 166 -1.29 -19.96 -4.03
C PRO A 166 -0.46 -20.39 -2.83
N ASN A 167 0.22 -19.44 -2.17
CA ASN A 167 0.86 -19.68 -0.88
C ASN A 167 -0.20 -20.09 0.16
N GLU A 168 0.22 -20.81 1.21
CA GLU A 168 -0.64 -21.23 2.33
C GLU A 168 -1.41 -20.07 2.99
N PHE A 169 -0.92 -18.84 2.81
CA PHE A 169 -1.51 -17.61 3.35
C PHE A 169 -2.54 -16.94 2.44
N PHE A 170 -2.83 -17.52 1.26
CA PHE A 170 -3.88 -17.05 0.35
C PHE A 170 -5.25 -16.79 1.02
N PRO A 171 -5.80 -17.66 1.89
CA PRO A 171 -7.08 -17.38 2.54
C PRO A 171 -7.04 -16.16 3.46
N PHE A 172 -5.91 -15.94 4.17
CA PHE A 172 -5.72 -14.75 5.00
C PHE A 172 -5.60 -13.49 4.14
N ALA A 173 -4.87 -13.57 3.03
CA ALA A 173 -4.76 -12.47 2.06
C ALA A 173 -6.13 -12.09 1.48
N LEU A 174 -6.97 -13.08 1.16
CA LEU A 174 -8.35 -12.86 0.71
C LEU A 174 -9.20 -12.19 1.79
N MET A 175 -9.11 -12.63 3.05
CA MET A 175 -9.83 -12.03 4.16
C MET A 175 -9.46 -10.55 4.35
N VAL A 176 -8.16 -10.23 4.33
CA VAL A 176 -7.68 -8.84 4.43
C VAL A 176 -8.04 -8.02 3.19
N PHE A 177 -8.06 -8.63 2.00
CA PHE A 177 -8.51 -7.98 0.78
C PHE A 177 -10.00 -7.61 0.86
N ILE A 178 -10.86 -8.51 1.34
CA ILE A 178 -12.27 -8.22 1.57
C ILE A 178 -12.42 -7.07 2.59
N ALA A 179 -11.68 -7.12 3.70
CA ALA A 179 -11.67 -6.04 4.68
C ALA A 179 -11.20 -4.70 4.08
N PHE A 180 -10.19 -4.72 3.21
CA PHE A 180 -9.72 -3.56 2.46
C PHE A 180 -10.84 -2.98 1.58
N ILE A 181 -11.53 -3.81 0.81
CA ILE A 181 -12.65 -3.38 -0.04
C ILE A 181 -13.75 -2.73 0.82
N ILE A 182 -14.18 -3.39 1.91
CA ILE A 182 -15.18 -2.84 2.83
C ILE A 182 -14.75 -1.47 3.35
N LEU A 183 -13.48 -1.32 3.74
CA LEU A 183 -12.95 -0.10 4.32
C LEU A 183 -12.93 1.07 3.32
N ILE A 184 -12.58 0.82 2.06
CA ILE A 184 -12.54 1.85 1.02
C ILE A 184 -13.94 2.27 0.55
N PHE A 185 -14.94 1.40 0.71
CA PHE A 185 -16.35 1.72 0.46
C PHE A 185 -16.97 2.54 1.60
N LEU A 186 -16.69 2.19 2.86
CA LEU A 186 -17.25 2.86 4.04
C LEU A 186 -16.63 4.23 4.28
N PHE A 187 -15.32 4.38 4.10
CA PHE A 187 -14.58 5.59 4.45
C PHE A 187 -13.89 6.19 3.23
N ASN A 188 -14.01 7.52 3.09
CA ASN A 188 -13.23 8.22 2.08
C ASN A 188 -11.75 8.14 2.46
N ARG A 189 -10.96 7.44 1.64
CA ARG A 189 -9.57 7.09 1.90
C ARG A 189 -9.32 6.26 3.17
N GLY A 190 -10.22 5.33 3.49
CA GLY A 190 -10.20 4.53 4.73
C GLY A 190 -8.88 3.80 4.97
N TRP A 191 -8.36 3.09 3.96
CA TRP A 191 -7.10 2.36 4.09
C TRP A 191 -5.91 3.30 4.32
N CYS A 192 -5.80 4.40 3.56
CA CYS A 192 -4.73 5.37 3.77
C CYS A 192 -4.81 6.07 5.14
N LYS A 193 -6.01 6.16 5.73
CA LYS A 193 -6.22 6.83 7.01
C LYS A 193 -5.95 5.94 8.22
N PHE A 194 -6.29 4.65 8.12
CA PHE A 194 -6.30 3.74 9.27
C PHE A 194 -5.26 2.61 9.19
N PHE A 195 -4.85 2.19 7.99
CA PHE A 195 -3.96 1.02 7.81
C PHE A 195 -2.61 1.38 7.20
N CYS A 196 -2.54 2.28 6.22
CA CYS A 196 -1.29 2.66 5.56
C CYS A 196 -0.39 3.47 6.50
N PRO A 197 0.84 3.01 6.77
CA PRO A 197 1.78 3.74 7.63
C PRO A 197 2.67 4.74 6.86
N VAL A 198 2.69 4.67 5.53
CA VAL A 198 3.36 5.63 4.61
C VAL A 198 2.50 6.87 4.44
#